data_AF-A0A7W0TZG7-F1
#
_entry.id   AF-A0A7W0TZG7-F1
#
_cell.length_a   1.000
_cell.length_b   1.000
_cell.length_c   1.000
_cell.angle_alpha   90.00
_cell.angle_beta   90.00
_cell.angle_gamma   90.00
#
_symmetry.space_group_name_H-M   'P 1'
#
loop_
_entity.id
_entity.type
_entity.pdbx_description
1 polymer ?
#
loop_
_entity_poly.entity_id
_entity_poly.type
_entity_poly.pdbx_seq_one_letter_code
_entity_poly.pdbx_strand_id
1 'polypeptide(L)'
;MARIPRLLTALIVSAGFGVGFGSLVTTPVPPVAVARSAAVQIATPETAPPAATPISVVAAGLTNPRGFDFAPDGSLAVALAGTSDATAGVASVVDGCPVPLVEGLPSYRIVFAAPTGVADVAYLDGALYLLLAGGNIDGDGMANGLYRLDDGGDLALVANVSEFIRDNPVAEIPGDYDTDGQPYALLPMGDAFWV
;
A
#
# COMPACT_ATOMS: atom_id res chain seq x y z
N MET A 1 -40.35 -0.86 11.66
CA MET A 1 -39.30 0.20 11.65
C MET A 1 -38.37 -0.10 10.48
N ALA A 2 -38.56 0.59 9.36
CA ALA A 2 -37.79 0.40 8.14
C ALA A 2 -36.56 1.30 8.14
N ARG A 3 -35.36 0.75 7.90
CA ARG A 3 -34.13 1.53 7.69
C ARG A 3 -33.98 1.82 6.19
N ILE A 4 -33.84 3.09 5.87
CA ILE A 4 -33.59 3.62 4.52
C ILE A 4 -32.08 3.40 4.21
N PRO A 5 -31.70 2.89 3.02
CA PRO A 5 -30.29 2.83 2.64
C PRO A 5 -29.83 4.20 2.12
N ARG A 6 -28.65 4.64 2.57
CA ARG A 6 -27.99 5.86 2.07
C ARG A 6 -27.18 5.48 0.83
N LEU A 7 -27.55 6.07 -0.31
CA LEU A 7 -26.73 6.09 -1.52
C LEU A 7 -25.45 6.92 -1.26
N LEU A 8 -24.27 6.36 -1.52
CA LEU A 8 -23.04 7.15 -1.65
C LEU A 8 -22.99 7.73 -3.06
N THR A 9 -22.96 9.06 -3.16
CA THR A 9 -22.76 9.79 -4.40
C THR A 9 -21.29 10.15 -4.52
N ALA A 10 -20.60 9.64 -5.54
CA ALA A 10 -19.25 10.08 -5.91
C ALA A 10 -19.33 11.45 -6.59
N LEU A 11 -18.68 12.47 -6.03
CA LEU A 11 -18.54 13.79 -6.62
C LEU A 11 -17.08 13.98 -7.07
N ILE A 12 -16.86 14.03 -8.38
CA ILE A 12 -15.60 14.47 -8.99
C ILE A 12 -15.64 16.00 -9.07
N VAL A 13 -14.71 16.68 -8.40
CA VAL A 13 -14.53 18.14 -8.53
C VAL A 13 -13.25 18.44 -9.30
N SER A 14 -13.41 19.04 -10.48
CA SER A 14 -12.35 19.61 -11.31
C SER A 14 -12.06 21.05 -10.86
N ALA A 15 -10.80 21.32 -10.49
CA ALA A 15 -10.36 22.65 -10.08
C ALA A 15 -10.01 23.52 -11.31
N GLY A 16 -10.74 24.62 -11.50
CA GLY A 16 -10.43 25.65 -12.48
C GLY A 16 -9.40 26.66 -11.94
N PHE A 17 -8.39 26.98 -12.76
CA PHE A 17 -7.41 28.03 -12.51
C PHE A 17 -8.04 29.41 -12.72
N GLY A 18 -8.16 30.21 -11.66
CA GLY A 18 -8.52 31.63 -11.72
C GLY A 18 -7.29 32.51 -11.50
N VAL A 19 -6.92 33.31 -12.48
CA VAL A 19 -5.83 34.30 -12.40
C VAL A 19 -6.38 35.59 -11.78
N GLY A 20 -5.94 35.94 -10.57
CA GLY A 20 -6.32 37.18 -9.89
C GLY A 20 -5.14 38.14 -9.75
N PHE A 21 -5.29 39.36 -10.27
CA PHE A 21 -4.29 40.43 -10.19
C PHE A 21 -4.31 41.17 -8.83
N GLY A 22 -3.14 41.15 -8.17
CA GLY A 22 -2.49 42.13 -7.28
C GLY A 22 -3.26 43.22 -6.50
N SER A 23 -2.92 43.31 -5.21
CA SER A 23 -2.64 44.59 -4.53
C SER A 23 -1.42 44.40 -3.61
N LEU A 24 -0.40 45.24 -3.81
CA LEU A 24 0.88 45.21 -3.07
C LEU A 24 0.71 45.91 -1.72
N VAL A 25 0.94 45.18 -0.63
CA VAL A 25 1.10 45.72 0.72
C VAL A 25 2.60 45.82 1.02
N THR A 26 3.07 47.01 1.38
CA THR A 26 4.47 47.24 1.74
C THR A 26 4.70 46.91 3.23
N THR A 27 5.52 45.92 3.55
CA THR A 27 5.98 45.68 4.92
C THR A 27 7.39 46.26 5.11
N PRO A 28 7.71 46.83 6.30
CA PRO A 28 9.01 47.44 6.55
C PRO A 28 10.10 46.38 6.82
N VAL A 29 11.30 46.64 6.32
CA VAL A 29 12.49 45.78 6.46
C VAL A 29 13.13 45.96 7.85
N PRO A 30 13.42 44.88 8.61
CA PRO A 30 14.09 44.98 9.90
C PRO A 30 15.62 45.23 9.76
N PRO A 31 16.27 45.82 10.78
CA PRO A 31 17.70 46.14 10.70
C PRO A 31 18.58 44.89 10.83
N VAL A 32 19.66 44.86 10.06
CA VAL A 32 20.65 43.78 10.03
C VAL A 32 21.55 43.87 11.27
N ALA A 33 21.56 42.82 12.09
CA ALA A 33 22.49 42.68 13.21
C ALA A 33 23.83 42.08 12.74
N VAL A 34 24.94 42.73 13.07
CA VAL A 34 26.30 42.21 12.82
C VAL A 34 26.69 41.26 13.95
N ALA A 35 26.81 39.96 13.65
CA ALA A 35 27.26 38.97 14.61
C ALA A 35 28.79 39.05 14.83
N ARG A 36 29.23 38.97 16.09
CA ARG A 36 30.64 38.87 16.49
C ARG A 36 31.16 37.46 16.17
N SER A 37 32.31 37.39 15.48
CA SER A 37 32.98 36.13 15.17
C SER A 37 33.54 35.50 16.45
N ALA A 38 33.06 34.32 16.83
CA ALA A 38 33.63 33.52 17.91
C ALA A 38 34.85 32.74 17.38
N ALA A 39 35.95 32.77 18.13
CA ALA A 39 37.14 31.98 17.80
C ALA A 39 36.81 30.49 17.83
N VAL A 40 37.03 29.80 16.69
CA VAL A 40 36.83 28.36 16.54
C VAL A 40 37.93 27.64 17.32
N GLN A 41 37.56 26.94 18.39
CA GLN A 41 38.46 26.01 19.06
C GLN A 41 38.54 24.74 18.20
N ILE A 42 39.72 24.45 17.63
CA ILE A 42 39.94 23.22 16.86
C ILE A 42 39.99 22.06 17.86
N ALA A 43 38.94 21.24 17.87
CA ALA A 43 38.88 20.03 18.68
C ALA A 43 39.78 18.93 18.09
N THR A 44 40.55 18.28 18.95
CA THR A 44 41.31 17.06 18.66
C THR A 44 40.34 15.93 18.29
N PRO A 45 40.57 15.13 17.23
CA PRO A 45 39.65 14.06 16.86
C PRO A 45 39.69 12.97 17.94
N GLU A 46 38.58 12.79 18.64
CA GLU A 46 38.30 11.60 19.43
C GLU A 46 37.78 10.51 18.50
N THR A 47 38.27 9.28 18.66
CA THR A 47 37.83 8.12 17.88
C THR A 47 36.35 7.86 18.16
N ALA A 48 35.49 8.23 17.21
CA ALA A 48 34.07 7.93 17.29
C ALA A 48 33.85 6.40 17.44
N PRO A 49 32.90 5.95 18.28
CA PRO A 49 32.47 4.56 18.30
C PRO A 49 32.12 4.09 16.88
N PRO A 50 32.36 2.82 16.52
CA PRO A 50 31.96 2.30 15.21
C PRO A 50 30.48 2.62 15.01
N ALA A 51 30.18 3.31 13.91
CA ALA A 51 28.81 3.70 13.58
C ALA A 51 27.93 2.44 13.60
N ALA A 52 26.90 2.43 14.44
CA ALA A 52 25.91 1.37 14.46
C ALA A 52 25.40 1.16 13.03
N THR A 53 25.40 -0.07 12.54
CA THR A 53 24.87 -0.39 11.22
C THR A 53 23.38 -0.01 11.21
N PRO A 54 22.94 0.99 10.43
CA PRO A 54 21.58 1.54 10.56
C PRO A 54 20.50 0.63 9.97
N ILE A 55 20.88 -0.57 9.53
CA ILE A 55 20.02 -1.52 8.82
C ILE A 55 20.11 -2.87 9.54
N SER A 56 18.96 -3.40 9.94
CA SER A 56 18.81 -4.73 10.51
C SER A 56 17.83 -5.56 9.69
N VAL A 57 18.11 -6.85 9.56
CA VAL A 57 17.14 -7.80 9.00
C VAL A 57 16.04 -8.02 10.04
N VAL A 58 14.80 -7.71 9.68
CA VAL A 58 13.62 -7.86 10.55
C VAL A 58 12.84 -9.15 10.30
N ALA A 59 13.02 -9.77 9.14
CA ALA A 59 12.42 -11.05 8.76
C ALA A 59 13.22 -11.70 7.62
N ALA A 60 13.18 -13.03 7.54
CA ALA A 60 13.72 -13.80 6.44
C ALA A 60 12.83 -15.02 6.15
N GLY A 61 13.01 -15.65 4.99
CA GLY A 61 12.22 -16.84 4.60
C GLY A 61 10.80 -16.54 4.11
N LEU A 62 10.49 -15.27 3.81
CA LEU A 62 9.23 -14.86 3.19
C LEU A 62 9.20 -15.28 1.72
N THR A 63 8.09 -15.86 1.25
CA THR A 63 7.91 -16.26 -0.15
C THR A 63 7.49 -15.07 -1.01
N ASN A 64 8.42 -14.54 -1.80
CA ASN A 64 8.19 -13.41 -2.71
C ASN A 64 7.43 -12.26 -2.02
N PRO A 65 8.01 -11.66 -0.95
CA PRO A 65 7.35 -10.60 -0.20
C PRO A 65 7.09 -9.39 -1.09
N ARG A 66 5.91 -8.79 -0.96
CA ARG A 66 5.50 -7.58 -1.67
C ARG A 66 5.28 -6.43 -0.68
N GLY A 67 4.06 -5.92 -0.58
CA GLY A 67 3.70 -4.88 0.37
C GLY A 67 3.61 -5.38 1.81
N PHE A 68 3.57 -4.45 2.76
CA PHE A 68 3.53 -4.74 4.18
C PHE A 68 2.90 -3.59 4.95
N ASP A 69 2.37 -3.88 6.13
CA ASP A 69 1.88 -2.88 7.07
C ASP A 69 2.05 -3.36 8.52
N PHE A 70 1.98 -2.44 9.47
CA PHE A 70 2.02 -2.75 10.89
C PHE A 70 0.62 -2.95 11.44
N ALA A 71 0.41 -4.08 12.10
CA ALA A 71 -0.78 -4.34 12.89
C ALA A 71 -0.85 -3.40 14.12
N PRO A 72 -2.04 -3.18 14.70
CA PRO A 72 -2.20 -2.35 15.90
C PRO A 72 -1.37 -2.80 17.11
N ASP A 73 -1.01 -4.08 17.19
CA ASP A 73 -0.15 -4.63 18.23
C ASP A 73 1.37 -4.46 17.96
N GLY A 74 1.72 -3.85 16.82
CA GLY A 74 3.09 -3.61 16.38
C GLY A 74 3.73 -4.76 15.60
N SER A 75 3.03 -5.87 15.39
CA SER A 75 3.51 -6.95 14.50
C SER A 75 3.50 -6.49 13.04
N LEU A 76 4.42 -7.02 12.23
CA LEU A 76 4.54 -6.69 10.81
C LEU A 76 3.77 -7.73 9.99
N ALA A 77 2.74 -7.31 9.26
CA ALA A 77 2.08 -8.14 8.26
C ALA A 77 2.72 -7.92 6.89
N VAL A 78 3.02 -9.01 6.18
CA VAL A 78 3.68 -8.97 4.87
C VAL A 78 2.84 -9.75 3.85
N ALA A 79 2.51 -9.11 2.73
CA ALA A 79 1.90 -9.72 1.57
C ALA A 79 2.88 -10.66 0.87
N LEU A 80 2.42 -11.86 0.53
CA LEU A 80 3.22 -12.88 -0.16
C LEU A 80 2.61 -13.18 -1.54
N ALA A 81 3.42 -12.98 -2.59
CA ALA A 81 2.98 -13.23 -3.96
C ALA A 81 2.80 -14.72 -4.29
N GLY A 82 3.28 -15.63 -3.44
CA GLY A 82 3.35 -17.05 -3.76
C GLY A 82 4.37 -17.34 -4.87
N THR A 83 4.33 -18.54 -5.43
CA THR A 83 5.21 -18.99 -6.53
C THR A 83 4.43 -19.42 -7.77
N SER A 84 3.29 -20.08 -7.56
CA SER A 84 2.23 -20.44 -8.51
C SER A 84 1.04 -21.06 -7.76
N ASP A 85 -0.12 -21.19 -8.40
CA ASP A 85 -1.30 -21.88 -7.87
C ASP A 85 -1.75 -21.31 -6.50
N ALA A 86 -2.23 -22.12 -5.57
CA ALA A 86 -2.71 -21.66 -4.26
C ALA A 86 -1.58 -21.46 -3.22
N THR A 87 -0.55 -20.68 -3.54
CA THR A 87 0.63 -20.47 -2.67
C THR A 87 0.81 -19.03 -2.18
N ALA A 88 -0.05 -18.10 -2.58
CA ALA A 88 -0.03 -16.74 -2.06
C ALA A 88 -0.68 -16.66 -0.68
N GLY A 89 -0.46 -15.54 0.01
CA GLY A 89 -0.97 -15.35 1.36
C GLY A 89 -0.49 -14.09 2.04
N VAL A 90 -0.66 -14.06 3.36
CA VAL A 90 -0.16 -13.01 4.25
C VAL A 90 0.55 -13.69 5.41
N ALA A 91 1.74 -13.21 5.78
CA ALA A 91 2.42 -13.65 6.98
C ALA A 91 2.48 -12.51 8.01
N SER A 92 2.29 -12.83 9.29
CA SER A 92 2.69 -11.96 10.39
C SER A 92 4.11 -12.31 10.81
N VAL A 93 4.95 -11.31 11.06
CA VAL A 93 6.31 -11.50 11.56
C VAL A 93 6.31 -11.26 13.06
N VAL A 94 6.63 -12.31 13.81
CA VAL A 94 6.76 -12.29 15.27
C VAL A 94 8.18 -12.70 15.62
N ASP A 95 8.92 -11.81 16.30
CA ASP A 95 10.32 -12.02 16.69
C ASP A 95 11.24 -12.44 15.51
N GLY A 96 10.95 -11.94 14.32
CA GLY A 96 11.69 -12.24 13.09
C GLY A 96 11.30 -13.54 12.38
N CYS A 97 10.36 -14.30 12.94
CA CYS A 97 9.80 -15.51 12.33
C CYS A 97 8.49 -15.18 11.59
N PRO A 98 8.40 -15.44 10.27
CA PRO A 98 7.12 -15.40 9.57
C PRO A 98 6.20 -16.52 10.05
N VAL A 99 4.99 -16.16 10.44
CA VAL A 99 3.88 -17.06 10.78
C VAL A 99 2.75 -16.80 9.78
N PRO A 100 2.21 -17.83 9.13
CA PRO A 100 1.09 -17.63 8.21
C PRO A 100 -0.12 -17.05 8.92
N LEU A 101 -0.68 -15.99 8.35
CA LEU A 101 -1.93 -15.35 8.79
C LEU A 101 -3.08 -15.66 7.81
N VAL A 102 -2.76 -15.69 6.51
CA VAL A 102 -3.66 -16.13 5.44
C VAL A 102 -2.86 -17.00 4.48
N GLU A 103 -3.41 -18.14 4.09
CA GLU A 103 -2.76 -19.12 3.20
C GLU A 103 -3.71 -19.58 2.09
N GLY A 104 -3.16 -20.28 1.10
CA GLY A 104 -3.95 -20.94 0.06
C GLY A 104 -4.56 -19.97 -0.95
N LEU A 105 -4.07 -18.72 -1.01
CA LEU A 105 -4.57 -17.75 -1.98
C LEU A 105 -3.97 -18.00 -3.37
N PRO A 106 -4.72 -17.70 -4.43
CA PRO A 106 -4.23 -17.83 -5.79
C PRO A 106 -2.97 -17.00 -6.08
N SER A 107 -2.12 -17.58 -6.92
CA SER A 107 -0.88 -17.02 -7.44
C SER A 107 -0.73 -17.43 -8.90
N TYR A 108 -0.41 -16.49 -9.78
CA TYR A 108 -0.05 -16.81 -11.17
C TYR A 108 1.16 -15.99 -11.62
N ARG A 109 1.74 -16.40 -12.75
CA ARG A 109 2.89 -15.71 -13.34
C ARG A 109 2.45 -14.82 -14.48
N ILE A 110 2.82 -13.54 -14.41
CA ILE A 110 2.60 -12.59 -15.51
C ILE A 110 3.51 -12.90 -16.70
N VAL A 111 3.32 -12.18 -17.80
CA VAL A 111 4.07 -12.36 -19.06
C VAL A 111 5.61 -12.28 -18.90
N PHE A 112 6.10 -11.61 -17.85
CA PHE A 112 7.53 -11.53 -17.50
C PHE A 112 7.99 -12.63 -16.53
N ALA A 113 7.18 -13.67 -16.34
CA ALA A 113 7.38 -14.79 -15.41
C ALA A 113 7.47 -14.41 -13.93
N ALA A 114 7.09 -13.19 -13.54
CA ALA A 114 7.04 -12.78 -12.13
C ALA A 114 5.76 -13.34 -11.46
N PRO A 115 5.86 -13.94 -10.26
CA PRO A 115 4.67 -14.37 -9.52
C PRO A 115 3.88 -13.16 -9.02
N THR A 116 2.57 -13.26 -9.12
CA THR A 116 1.58 -12.34 -8.58
C THR A 116 0.67 -13.14 -7.67
N GLY A 117 0.22 -12.51 -6.59
CA GLY A 117 -0.51 -13.13 -5.49
C GLY A 117 -1.12 -12.00 -4.68
N VAL A 118 -0.94 -12.01 -3.37
CA VAL A 118 -1.25 -10.83 -2.57
C VAL A 118 -0.23 -9.74 -2.89
N ALA A 119 -0.72 -8.59 -3.36
CA ALA A 119 0.09 -7.46 -3.79
C ALA A 119 0.51 -6.58 -2.61
N ASP A 120 -0.43 -6.32 -1.72
CA ASP A 120 -0.24 -5.42 -0.58
C ASP A 120 -1.26 -5.74 0.52
N VAL A 121 -1.00 -5.21 1.72
CA VAL A 121 -1.86 -5.33 2.89
C VAL A 121 -1.98 -3.99 3.60
N ALA A 122 -3.09 -3.79 4.30
CA ALA A 122 -3.29 -2.60 5.13
C ALA A 122 -4.16 -2.93 6.33
N TYR A 123 -3.85 -2.33 7.47
CA TYR A 123 -4.74 -2.29 8.64
C TYR A 123 -5.57 -1.01 8.62
N LEU A 124 -6.89 -1.17 8.73
CA LEU A 124 -7.82 -0.05 8.91
C LEU A 124 -8.84 -0.41 10.00
N ASP A 125 -8.97 0.44 11.02
CA ASP A 125 -9.85 0.24 12.17
C ASP A 125 -9.68 -1.13 12.86
N GLY A 126 -8.45 -1.66 12.85
CA GLY A 126 -8.08 -2.94 13.45
C GLY A 126 -8.36 -4.17 12.58
N ALA A 127 -9.01 -4.02 11.42
CA ALA A 127 -9.21 -5.10 10.46
C ALA A 127 -8.06 -5.15 9.45
N LEU A 128 -7.64 -6.36 9.08
CA LEU A 128 -6.68 -6.58 8.01
C LEU A 128 -7.40 -6.59 6.66
N TYR A 129 -6.88 -5.82 5.72
CA TYR A 129 -7.25 -5.83 4.32
C TYR A 129 -6.07 -6.32 3.48
N LEU A 130 -6.37 -7.08 2.43
CA LEU A 130 -5.38 -7.56 1.47
C LEU A 130 -5.84 -7.28 0.05
N LEU A 131 -4.88 -6.92 -0.79
CA LEU A 131 -5.10 -6.66 -2.21
C LEU A 131 -4.62 -7.87 -3.00
N LEU A 132 -5.55 -8.62 -3.59
CA LEU A 132 -5.23 -9.79 -4.40
C LEU A 132 -5.04 -9.38 -5.87
N ALA A 133 -3.90 -9.76 -6.44
CA ALA A 133 -3.55 -9.59 -7.85
C ALA A 133 -3.22 -10.92 -8.54
N GLY A 134 -3.27 -12.05 -7.82
CA GLY A 134 -2.95 -13.39 -8.31
C GLY A 134 -4.16 -14.30 -8.54
N GLY A 135 -5.37 -13.74 -8.55
CA GLY A 135 -6.64 -14.42 -8.77
C GLY A 135 -6.72 -15.15 -10.11
N ASN A 136 -7.82 -15.89 -10.31
CA ASN A 136 -8.06 -16.60 -11.58
C ASN A 136 -9.02 -15.79 -12.44
N ILE A 137 -8.54 -15.42 -13.62
CA ILE A 137 -8.98 -14.25 -14.39
C ILE A 137 -9.88 -14.60 -15.58
N ASP A 138 -10.06 -15.90 -15.89
CA ASP A 138 -10.93 -16.35 -17.00
C ASP A 138 -11.83 -17.56 -16.65
N GLY A 139 -12.05 -17.85 -15.36
CA GLY A 139 -12.82 -19.01 -14.92
C GLY A 139 -13.40 -18.89 -13.50
N ASP A 140 -13.90 -20.00 -12.96
CA ASP A 140 -14.44 -20.05 -11.60
C ASP A 140 -13.28 -19.97 -10.58
N GLY A 141 -13.09 -18.80 -9.94
CA GLY A 141 -12.04 -18.58 -8.95
C GLY A 141 -12.19 -17.25 -8.20
N MET A 142 -11.22 -16.94 -7.33
CA MET A 142 -11.20 -15.63 -6.66
C MET A 142 -10.84 -14.53 -7.67
N ALA A 143 -11.63 -13.46 -7.66
CA ALA A 143 -11.36 -12.25 -8.41
C ALA A 143 -10.11 -11.53 -7.87
N ASN A 144 -9.45 -10.76 -8.73
CA ASN A 144 -8.55 -9.72 -8.26
C ASN A 144 -9.36 -8.61 -7.61
N GLY A 145 -8.88 -8.12 -6.47
CA GLY A 145 -9.66 -7.18 -5.68
C GLY A 145 -9.17 -6.96 -4.26
N LEU A 146 -9.86 -6.07 -3.58
CA LEU A 146 -9.66 -5.78 -2.16
C LEU A 146 -10.52 -6.73 -1.34
N TYR A 147 -9.88 -7.44 -0.41
CA TYR A 147 -10.53 -8.35 0.52
C TYR A 147 -10.28 -7.90 1.96
N ARG A 148 -11.28 -8.10 2.83
CA ARG A 148 -11.15 -7.95 4.28
C ARG A 148 -11.08 -9.33 4.91
N LEU A 149 -10.14 -9.53 5.85
CA LEU A 149 -10.14 -10.70 6.71
C LEU A 149 -11.17 -10.52 7.82
N ASP A 150 -12.15 -11.40 7.87
CA ASP A 150 -13.18 -11.41 8.91
C ASP A 150 -12.71 -12.19 10.15
N ASP A 151 -13.36 -11.97 11.30
CA ASP A 151 -13.01 -12.60 12.58
C ASP A 151 -13.03 -14.14 12.55
N GLY A 152 -13.78 -14.73 11.60
CA GLY A 152 -13.85 -16.17 11.38
C GLY A 152 -12.68 -16.74 10.58
N GLY A 153 -11.78 -15.90 10.06
CA GLY A 153 -10.69 -16.28 9.16
C GLY A 153 -11.06 -16.32 7.68
N ASP A 154 -12.33 -16.04 7.34
CA ASP A 154 -12.80 -15.96 5.96
C ASP A 154 -12.45 -14.60 5.32
N LEU A 155 -12.31 -14.58 4.00
CA LEU A 155 -12.10 -13.35 3.23
C LEU A 155 -13.41 -12.85 2.62
N ALA A 156 -13.80 -11.63 3.00
CA ALA A 156 -14.91 -10.91 2.39
C ALA A 156 -14.42 -9.99 1.26
N LEU A 157 -14.98 -10.12 0.06
CA LEU A 157 -14.70 -9.20 -1.05
C LEU A 157 -15.30 -7.82 -0.75
N VAL A 158 -14.44 -6.79 -0.77
CA VAL A 158 -14.82 -5.39 -0.52
C VAL A 158 -14.93 -4.62 -1.84
N ALA A 159 -13.98 -4.83 -2.76
CA ALA A 159 -13.98 -4.21 -4.07
C ALA A 159 -13.48 -5.19 -5.13
N ASN A 160 -14.28 -5.39 -6.17
CA ASN A 160 -14.00 -6.31 -7.28
C ASN A 160 -13.28 -5.56 -8.41
N VAL A 161 -11.94 -5.64 -8.44
CA VAL A 161 -11.14 -4.97 -9.48
C VAL A 161 -11.31 -5.67 -10.82
N SER A 162 -11.38 -7.01 -10.80
CA SER A 162 -11.64 -7.83 -11.98
C SER A 162 -12.93 -7.43 -12.70
N GLU A 163 -14.04 -7.31 -11.99
CA GLU A 163 -15.33 -6.88 -12.57
C GLU A 163 -15.26 -5.45 -13.09
N PHE A 164 -14.66 -4.54 -12.32
CA PHE A 164 -14.52 -3.15 -12.74
C PHE A 164 -13.78 -3.02 -14.07
N ILE A 165 -12.65 -3.73 -14.26
CA ILE A 165 -11.87 -3.63 -15.50
C ILE A 165 -12.64 -4.21 -16.69
N ARG A 166 -13.32 -5.36 -16.53
CA ARG A 166 -14.12 -5.96 -17.59
C ARG A 166 -15.31 -5.09 -18.00
N ASP A 167 -15.94 -4.41 -17.05
CA ASP A 167 -17.08 -3.53 -17.29
C ASP A 167 -16.69 -2.14 -17.82
N ASN A 168 -15.40 -1.77 -17.74
CA ASN A 168 -14.88 -0.46 -18.14
C ASN A 168 -13.74 -0.59 -19.16
N PRO A 169 -14.00 -1.10 -20.37
CA PRO A 169 -12.96 -1.28 -21.39
C PRO A 169 -12.41 0.06 -21.88
N VAL A 170 -11.10 0.11 -22.10
CA VAL A 170 -10.40 1.27 -22.67
C VAL A 170 -10.34 1.19 -24.20
N ALA A 171 -10.37 2.34 -24.87
CA ALA A 171 -10.31 2.40 -26.34
C ALA A 171 -8.95 1.94 -26.89
N GLU A 172 -7.87 2.25 -26.17
CA GLU A 172 -6.49 1.87 -26.51
C GLU A 172 -6.01 0.81 -25.53
N ILE A 173 -5.92 -0.43 -25.98
CA ILE A 173 -5.55 -1.58 -25.14
C ILE A 173 -4.01 -1.72 -25.15
N PRO A 174 -3.33 -1.60 -23.99
CA PRO A 174 -1.89 -1.79 -23.92
C PRO A 174 -1.50 -3.26 -24.11
N GLY A 175 -0.25 -3.51 -24.50
CA GLY A 175 0.22 -4.87 -24.82
C GLY A 175 0.32 -5.82 -23.61
N ASP A 176 0.39 -5.27 -22.40
CA ASP A 176 0.41 -5.97 -21.12
C ASP A 176 -0.97 -5.95 -20.42
N TYR A 177 -2.04 -5.64 -21.15
CA TYR A 177 -3.38 -5.60 -20.61
C TYR A 177 -3.80 -6.97 -20.05
N ASP A 178 -4.26 -6.94 -18.80
CA ASP A 178 -4.85 -8.06 -18.08
C ASP A 178 -6.33 -7.74 -17.87
N THR A 179 -7.23 -8.63 -18.31
CA THR A 179 -8.69 -8.42 -18.24
C THR A 179 -9.21 -8.29 -16.80
N ASP A 180 -8.41 -8.70 -15.83
CA ASP A 180 -8.75 -8.67 -14.42
C ASP A 180 -7.89 -7.68 -13.63
N GLY A 181 -6.95 -7.04 -14.33
CA GLY A 181 -5.98 -6.13 -13.76
C GLY A 181 -4.92 -6.80 -12.91
N GLN A 182 -3.86 -6.03 -12.67
CA GLN A 182 -2.74 -6.41 -11.81
C GLN A 182 -2.53 -5.28 -10.80
N PRO A 183 -3.43 -5.14 -9.80
CA PRO A 183 -3.32 -4.06 -8.84
C PRO A 183 -2.02 -4.21 -8.02
N TYR A 184 -1.39 -3.07 -7.69
CA TYR A 184 0.00 -3.08 -7.22
C TYR A 184 0.17 -2.70 -5.76
N ALA A 185 -0.55 -1.67 -5.30
CA ALA A 185 -0.38 -1.09 -3.98
C ALA A 185 -1.74 -0.79 -3.35
N LEU A 186 -1.79 -0.83 -2.02
CA LEU A 186 -2.97 -0.53 -1.24
C LEU A 186 -2.64 0.59 -0.25
N LEU A 187 -3.41 1.68 -0.30
CA LEU A 187 -3.23 2.79 0.63
C LEU A 187 -4.59 3.20 1.23
N PRO A 188 -4.84 2.93 2.52
CA PRO A 188 -5.99 3.50 3.21
C PRO A 188 -5.77 5.01 3.44
N MET A 189 -6.74 5.83 3.04
CA MET A 189 -6.76 7.26 3.31
C MET A 189 -8.17 7.71 3.72
N GLY A 190 -8.33 8.06 4.99
CA GLY A 190 -9.63 8.46 5.54
C GLY A 190 -10.62 7.30 5.48
N ASP A 191 -11.72 7.49 4.78
CA ASP A 191 -12.79 6.50 4.57
C ASP A 191 -12.66 5.74 3.23
N ALA A 192 -11.53 5.87 2.53
CA ALA A 192 -11.30 5.26 1.23
C ALA A 192 -10.04 4.39 1.21
N PHE A 193 -10.04 3.39 0.32
CA PHE A 193 -8.84 2.69 -0.11
C PHE A 193 -8.47 3.16 -1.51
N TRP A 194 -7.17 3.41 -1.70
CA TRP A 194 -6.57 3.68 -2.99
C TRP A 194 -5.85 2.42 -3.44
N VAL A 195 -6.21 1.95 -4.64
CA VAL A 195 -5.87 0.65 -5.21
C VAL A 195 -5.44 0.81 -6.66
#